data_AF-A0A421CUK0-F1
#
_entry.id   AF-A0A421CUK0-F1
#
_cell.length_a   1.000
_cell.length_b   1.000
_cell.length_c   1.000
_cell.angle_alpha   90.00
_cell.angle_beta   90.00
_cell.angle_gamma   90.00
#
_symmetry.space_group_name_H-M   'P 1'
#
loop_
_entity.id
_entity.type
_entity.pdbx_description
1 polymer ?
#
loop_
_entity_poly.entity_id
_entity_poly.type
_entity_poly.pdbx_seq_one_letter_code
_entity_poly.pdbx_strand_id
1 'polypeptide(L)'
;MVLSILFCLRRQKPESAKDPLTIAVEKWEKKLQKAKSPQDYLPFLLSNLVFVEKARILYKIANGKGLPDNLFQNPDGVEKVGGQLQRAGQSDLSRLLWYFVYHQKEPSDNVMGWCQAMIGLELCGRDVVQAEIHAREMLQSKRKELQLDIPPEKRAEIESAVGEIENEFEGLDDAYHGLYRILWQLQEHAPPGPLRRAFLDWRSNPDWYLSDWLRRECASQGGCCGRSCGCCEKPRDTERLFNRGHCTSACSCCIQTHGKTDDDSDDEEWDDLDKFFEEKDNMYARRLCRAYIWGTDVLNEIEDEGEFNLEAWLLATKKTLAAIPD
;
A
#
# COMPACT_ATOMS: atom_id res chain seq x y z
N MET A 1 64.14 11.58 -30.79
CA MET A 1 64.83 11.67 -29.49
C MET A 1 64.22 12.84 -28.74
N VAL A 2 63.13 12.59 -28.01
CA VAL A 2 63.07 12.34 -26.56
C VAL A 2 63.29 13.62 -25.77
N LEU A 3 62.20 14.12 -25.14
CA LEU A 3 62.10 14.84 -23.85
C LEU A 3 60.68 15.48 -23.80
N SER A 4 59.66 14.76 -23.31
CA SER A 4 59.26 14.67 -21.90
C SER A 4 59.08 16.02 -21.21
N ILE A 5 57.87 16.59 -21.28
CA ILE A 5 57.32 17.40 -20.19
C ILE A 5 55.92 16.87 -19.90
N LEU A 6 55.85 15.99 -18.89
CA LEU A 6 54.64 15.70 -18.13
C LEU A 6 54.18 17.01 -17.49
N PHE A 7 53.09 17.60 -18.00
CA PHE A 7 52.24 18.42 -17.15
C PHE A 7 51.17 17.52 -16.54
N CYS A 8 51.42 17.12 -15.29
CA CYS A 8 50.45 16.52 -14.40
C CYS A 8 49.26 17.47 -14.20
N LEU A 9 48.29 17.45 -15.10
CA LEU A 9 46.93 17.88 -14.77
C LEU A 9 46.29 16.76 -13.96
N ARG A 10 46.64 16.73 -12.67
CA ARG A 10 45.83 16.13 -11.62
C ARG A 10 44.49 16.88 -11.68
N ARG A 11 43.54 16.40 -12.50
CA ARG A 11 42.12 16.70 -12.31
C ARG A 11 41.80 16.14 -10.92
N GLN A 12 41.97 16.95 -9.89
CA GLN A 12 41.20 16.78 -8.68
C GLN A 12 39.75 16.78 -9.16
N LYS A 13 39.10 15.62 -9.09
CA LYS A 13 37.64 15.60 -9.05
C LYS A 13 37.27 16.65 -8.01
N PRO A 14 36.47 17.67 -8.32
CA PRO A 14 35.95 18.51 -7.26
C PRO A 14 35.26 17.55 -6.30
N GLU A 15 35.72 17.52 -5.04
CA GLU A 15 34.92 16.96 -3.96
C GLU A 15 33.60 17.70 -4.05
N SER A 16 32.57 17.04 -4.61
CA SER A 16 31.25 17.67 -4.69
C SER A 16 30.86 17.96 -3.26
N ALA A 17 30.74 19.24 -2.92
CA ALA A 17 30.29 19.65 -1.60
C ALA A 17 29.03 18.84 -1.29
N LYS A 18 29.09 18.05 -0.20
CA LYS A 18 27.96 17.22 0.20
C LYS A 18 26.73 18.13 0.31
N ASP A 19 25.60 17.65 -0.21
CA ASP A 19 24.39 18.45 -0.16
C ASP A 19 23.97 18.70 1.31
N PRO A 20 23.27 19.80 1.61
CA PRO A 20 22.89 20.15 2.98
C PRO A 20 22.07 19.07 3.72
N LEU A 21 21.26 18.28 3.01
CA LEU A 21 20.47 17.20 3.60
C LEU A 21 21.38 16.07 4.08
N THR A 22 22.33 15.63 3.25
CA THR A 22 23.33 14.62 3.64
C THR A 22 24.10 15.06 4.89
N ILE A 23 24.52 16.32 4.96
CA ILE A 23 25.21 16.86 6.13
C ILE A 23 24.30 16.82 7.38
N ALA A 24 23.02 17.16 7.22
CA ALA A 24 22.05 17.13 8.31
C ALA A 24 21.79 15.70 8.83
N VAL A 25 21.65 14.72 7.93
CA VAL A 25 21.49 13.30 8.25
C VAL A 25 22.70 12.77 9.02
N GLU A 26 23.93 12.96 8.51
CA GLU A 26 25.16 12.53 9.18
C GLU A 26 25.31 13.16 10.57
N LYS A 27 24.90 14.42 10.73
CA LYS A 27 24.91 15.12 12.02
C LYS A 27 23.95 14.47 13.01
N TRP A 28 22.77 14.05 12.58
CA TRP A 28 21.82 13.34 13.44
C TRP A 28 22.30 11.94 13.79
N GLU A 29 22.79 11.17 12.82
CA GLU A 29 23.35 9.84 13.08
C GLU A 29 24.46 9.89 14.14
N LYS A 30 25.41 10.82 14.02
CA LYS A 30 26.48 11.04 15.02
C LYS A 30 25.95 11.40 16.41
N LYS A 31 24.83 12.12 16.50
CA LYS A 31 24.19 12.43 17.79
C LYS A 31 23.51 11.19 18.38
N LEU A 32 22.81 10.43 17.55
CA LEU A 32 22.07 9.24 17.96
C LEU A 32 22.98 8.08 18.38
N GLN A 33 24.23 8.04 17.91
CA GLN A 33 25.27 7.15 18.47
C GLN A 33 25.44 7.28 20.00
N LYS A 34 25.11 8.46 20.55
CA LYS A 34 25.24 8.75 21.98
C LYS A 34 23.91 8.64 22.73
N ALA A 35 22.81 8.30 22.05
CA ALA A 35 21.50 8.12 22.67
C ALA A 35 21.53 6.93 23.62
N LYS A 36 21.00 7.09 24.83
CA LYS A 36 21.00 6.06 25.89
C LYS A 36 19.59 5.64 26.27
N SER A 37 18.58 6.41 25.86
CA SER A 37 17.19 6.18 26.19
C SER A 37 16.29 6.56 25.00
N PRO A 38 15.06 6.02 24.93
CA PRO A 38 14.07 6.43 23.92
C PRO A 38 13.84 7.94 23.85
N GLN A 39 13.92 8.64 24.99
CA GLN A 39 13.70 10.08 25.05
C GLN A 39 14.75 10.90 24.29
N ASP A 40 15.98 10.37 24.16
CA ASP A 40 17.08 11.01 23.44
C ASP A 40 16.82 11.10 21.92
N TYR A 41 15.88 10.29 21.41
CA TYR A 41 15.48 10.30 20.00
C TYR A 41 14.45 11.39 19.68
N LEU A 42 13.74 11.92 20.69
CA LEU A 42 12.67 12.89 20.46
C LEU A 42 13.14 14.17 19.72
N PRO A 43 14.30 14.78 20.06
CA PRO A 43 14.79 15.95 19.30
C PRO A 43 15.04 15.66 17.82
N PHE A 44 15.46 14.43 17.50
CA PHE A 44 15.65 13.97 16.11
C PHE A 44 14.29 13.81 15.42
N LEU A 45 13.34 13.14 16.08
CA LEU A 45 12.01 12.87 15.53
C LEU A 45 11.20 14.16 15.30
N LEU A 46 11.38 15.16 16.16
CA LEU A 46 10.77 16.49 16.03
C LEU A 46 11.62 17.49 15.23
N SER A 47 12.73 17.05 14.63
CA SER A 47 13.58 17.94 13.84
C SER A 47 12.94 18.31 12.49
N ASN A 48 13.53 19.30 11.81
CA ASN A 48 13.12 19.72 10.47
C ASN A 48 13.57 18.77 9.34
N LEU A 49 14.11 17.58 9.66
CA LEU A 49 14.34 16.56 8.63
C LEU A 49 13.01 16.15 8.01
N VAL A 50 13.03 15.91 6.69
CA VAL A 50 11.87 15.37 5.99
C VAL A 50 11.55 13.96 6.50
N PHE A 51 10.29 13.55 6.39
CA PHE A 51 9.79 12.29 6.91
C PHE A 51 10.60 11.08 6.43
N VAL A 52 10.90 11.00 5.12
CA VAL A 52 11.65 9.88 4.52
C VAL A 52 13.04 9.71 5.15
N GLU A 53 13.76 10.81 5.43
CA GLU A 53 15.08 10.72 6.09
C GLU A 53 14.96 10.24 7.55
N LYS A 54 13.91 10.67 8.25
CA LYS A 54 13.64 10.16 9.59
C LYS A 54 13.32 8.66 9.56
N ALA A 55 12.53 8.23 8.57
CA ALA A 55 12.20 6.82 8.36
C ALA A 55 13.44 5.98 8.05
N ARG A 56 14.35 6.46 7.19
CA ARG A 56 15.64 5.80 6.89
C ARG A 56 16.50 5.61 8.14
N ILE A 57 16.63 6.64 8.98
CA ILE A 57 17.38 6.54 10.23
C ILE A 57 16.71 5.55 11.20
N LEU A 58 15.39 5.59 11.34
CA LEU A 58 14.65 4.63 12.18
C LEU A 58 14.81 3.19 11.68
N TYR A 59 14.76 2.97 10.37
CA TYR A 59 15.02 1.67 9.75
C TYR A 59 16.45 1.17 10.04
N LYS A 60 17.46 2.07 10.00
CA LYS A 60 18.83 1.70 10.39
C LYS A 60 18.92 1.30 11.86
N ILE A 61 18.26 2.03 12.76
CA ILE A 61 18.22 1.72 14.20
C ILE A 61 17.58 0.33 14.42
N ALA A 62 16.39 0.11 13.86
CA ALA A 62 15.64 -1.15 14.03
C ALA A 62 16.40 -2.38 13.51
N ASN A 63 17.19 -2.22 12.45
CA ASN A 63 17.97 -3.31 11.85
C ASN A 63 19.43 -3.37 12.33
N GLY A 64 19.81 -2.59 13.37
CA GLY A 64 21.18 -2.57 13.90
C GLY A 64 22.24 -2.11 12.88
N LYS A 65 21.85 -1.38 11.83
CA LYS A 65 22.72 -0.91 10.75
C LYS A 65 23.49 0.34 11.18
N GLY A 66 24.47 0.14 12.05
CA GLY A 66 25.44 1.16 12.44
C GLY A 66 24.90 2.20 13.43
N LEU A 67 23.71 2.04 14.00
CA LEU A 67 23.16 2.86 15.09
C LEU A 67 22.71 1.97 16.26
N PRO A 68 22.86 2.42 17.52
CA PRO A 68 22.45 1.63 18.67
C PRO A 68 20.92 1.53 18.76
N ASP A 69 20.38 0.34 19.03
CA ASP A 69 18.95 0.15 19.26
C ASP A 69 18.56 0.39 20.73
N ASN A 70 18.82 1.61 21.22
CA ASN A 70 18.34 2.02 22.56
C ASN A 70 16.90 2.57 22.51
N LEU A 71 16.27 2.52 21.34
CA LEU A 71 14.90 2.97 21.12
C LEU A 71 13.94 1.79 21.26
N PHE A 72 14.02 0.80 20.37
CA PHE A 72 13.02 -0.26 20.25
C PHE A 72 13.20 -1.39 21.27
N GLN A 73 14.39 -1.50 21.89
CA GLN A 73 14.62 -2.35 23.06
C GLN A 73 13.83 -1.93 24.31
N ASN A 74 13.19 -0.75 24.30
CA ASN A 74 12.41 -0.24 25.43
C ASN A 74 10.99 0.14 24.99
N PRO A 75 10.06 -0.84 24.92
CA PRO A 75 8.70 -0.63 24.43
C PRO A 75 7.94 0.49 25.17
N ASP A 76 8.03 0.54 26.50
CA ASP A 76 7.35 1.58 27.30
C ASP A 76 7.86 3.00 26.97
N GLY A 77 9.17 3.13 26.75
CA GLY A 77 9.77 4.38 26.32
C GLY A 77 9.35 4.76 24.90
N VAL A 78 9.23 3.80 23.99
CA VAL A 78 8.71 4.07 22.64
C VAL A 78 7.25 4.51 22.70
N GLU A 79 6.41 3.90 23.53
CA GLU A 79 5.01 4.32 23.69
C GLU A 79 4.92 5.78 24.18
N LYS A 80 5.77 6.16 25.14
CA LYS A 80 5.83 7.55 25.61
C LYS A 80 6.23 8.51 24.49
N VAL A 81 7.24 8.17 23.70
CA VAL A 81 7.69 8.96 22.55
C VAL A 81 6.60 9.03 21.47
N GLY A 82 5.96 7.91 21.14
CA GLY A 82 4.86 7.84 20.17
C GLY A 82 3.69 8.73 20.57
N GLY A 83 3.30 8.75 21.84
CA GLY A 83 2.28 9.67 22.35
C GLY A 83 2.70 11.15 22.30
N GLN A 84 3.99 11.46 22.48
CA GLN A 84 4.50 12.83 22.29
C GLN A 84 4.44 13.25 20.82
N LEU A 85 4.76 12.35 19.89
CA LEU A 85 4.68 12.58 18.46
C LEU A 85 3.24 12.80 17.98
N GLN A 86 2.28 12.00 18.46
CA GLN A 86 0.86 12.22 18.14
C GLN A 86 0.37 13.59 18.59
N ARG A 87 0.72 14.02 19.82
CA ARG A 87 0.39 15.37 20.31
C ARG A 87 1.05 16.49 19.50
N ALA A 88 2.17 16.19 18.83
CA ALA A 88 2.85 17.11 17.93
C ALA A 88 2.38 17.01 16.47
N GLY A 89 1.32 16.24 16.19
CA GLY A 89 0.79 16.03 14.83
C GLY A 89 1.70 15.19 13.93
N GLN A 90 2.61 14.39 14.50
CA GLN A 90 3.55 13.54 13.78
C GLN A 90 3.05 12.09 13.68
N SER A 91 1.80 11.90 13.22
CA SER A 91 1.13 10.59 13.18
C SER A 91 1.91 9.53 12.40
N ASP A 92 2.46 9.88 11.23
CA ASP A 92 3.22 8.93 10.39
C ASP A 92 4.46 8.38 11.13
N LEU A 93 5.16 9.23 11.89
CA LEU A 93 6.29 8.79 12.71
C LEU A 93 5.82 7.93 13.89
N SER A 94 4.69 8.25 14.53
CA SER A 94 4.12 7.42 15.59
C SER A 94 3.78 6.02 15.08
N ARG A 95 3.14 5.91 13.90
CA ARG A 95 2.85 4.61 13.27
C ARG A 95 4.12 3.83 12.95
N LEU A 96 5.15 4.51 12.45
CA LEU A 96 6.43 3.88 12.15
C LEU A 96 7.13 3.34 13.42
N LEU A 97 7.06 4.06 14.53
CA LEU A 97 7.58 3.57 15.81
C LEU A 97 6.83 2.32 16.29
N TRP A 98 5.49 2.34 16.20
CA TRP A 98 4.67 1.20 16.58
C TRP A 98 4.91 -0.02 15.69
N TYR A 99 5.11 0.18 14.39
CA TYR A 99 5.50 -0.88 13.46
C TYR A 99 6.79 -1.56 13.93
N PHE A 100 7.85 -0.78 14.17
CA PHE A 100 9.14 -1.36 14.58
C PHE A 100 9.07 -2.03 15.96
N VAL A 101 8.38 -1.43 16.95
CA VAL A 101 8.19 -2.07 18.27
C VAL A 101 7.43 -3.37 18.15
N TYR A 102 6.38 -3.41 17.32
CA TYR A 102 5.58 -4.60 17.10
C TYR A 102 6.44 -5.74 16.54
N HIS A 103 7.29 -5.44 15.55
CA HIS A 103 8.14 -6.42 14.86
C HIS A 103 9.47 -6.74 15.59
N GLN A 104 9.69 -6.23 16.80
CA GLN A 104 10.80 -6.70 17.66
C GLN A 104 10.62 -8.16 18.12
N LYS A 105 9.38 -8.67 18.05
CA LYS A 105 9.04 -10.07 18.32
C LYS A 105 8.35 -10.64 17.10
N GLU A 106 8.49 -11.95 16.89
CA GLU A 106 7.76 -12.64 15.83
C GLU A 106 6.24 -12.45 16.07
N PRO A 107 5.48 -11.93 15.10
CA PRO A 107 4.04 -11.83 15.18
C PRO A 107 3.43 -13.22 15.43
N SER A 108 2.38 -13.32 16.23
CA SER A 108 1.64 -14.58 16.31
C SER A 108 0.85 -14.80 15.02
N ASP A 109 0.70 -16.07 14.62
CA ASP A 109 -0.03 -16.44 13.39
C ASP A 109 -1.48 -15.86 13.38
N ASN A 110 -2.12 -15.76 14.55
CA ASN A 110 -3.43 -15.13 14.72
C ASN A 110 -3.47 -13.67 14.25
N VAL A 111 -2.39 -12.90 14.46
CA VAL A 111 -2.36 -11.49 14.04
C VAL A 111 -2.19 -11.37 12.52
N MET A 112 -1.38 -12.22 11.91
CA MET A 112 -1.24 -12.22 10.46
C MET A 112 -2.55 -12.65 9.79
N GLY A 113 -3.24 -13.66 10.33
CA GLY A 113 -4.59 -14.03 9.89
C GLY A 113 -5.59 -12.88 10.01
N TRP A 114 -5.51 -12.06 11.07
CA TRP A 114 -6.35 -10.86 11.19
C TRP A 114 -6.03 -9.82 10.09
N CYS A 115 -4.75 -9.55 9.81
CA CYS A 115 -4.33 -8.62 8.77
C CYS A 115 -4.83 -9.06 7.39
N GLN A 116 -4.65 -10.34 7.07
CA GLN A 116 -5.11 -10.97 5.84
C GLN A 116 -6.62 -10.86 5.69
N ALA A 117 -7.38 -11.28 6.71
CA ALA A 117 -8.84 -11.17 6.70
C ALA A 117 -9.31 -9.72 6.51
N MET A 118 -8.62 -8.73 7.11
CA MET A 118 -8.98 -7.32 6.97
C MET A 118 -8.76 -6.82 5.54
N ILE A 119 -7.62 -7.15 4.96
CA ILE A 119 -7.29 -6.77 3.58
C ILE A 119 -8.26 -7.42 2.61
N GLY A 120 -8.49 -8.73 2.77
CA GLY A 120 -9.34 -9.48 1.87
C GLY A 120 -10.79 -9.02 1.91
N LEU A 121 -11.33 -8.84 3.12
CA LEU A 121 -12.70 -8.36 3.30
C LEU A 121 -12.93 -6.98 2.69
N GLU A 122 -11.95 -6.07 2.80
CA GLU A 122 -12.08 -4.75 2.18
C GLU A 122 -11.94 -4.81 0.65
N LEU A 123 -11.12 -5.71 0.11
CA LEU A 123 -11.08 -5.98 -1.33
C LEU A 123 -12.44 -6.51 -1.81
N CYS A 124 -13.02 -7.51 -1.11
CA CYS A 124 -14.36 -8.07 -1.39
C CYS A 124 -15.42 -6.96 -1.37
N GLY A 125 -15.42 -6.16 -0.30
CA GLY A 125 -16.40 -5.10 -0.10
C GLY A 125 -16.33 -4.05 -1.21
N ARG A 126 -15.12 -3.71 -1.66
CA ARG A 126 -14.94 -2.81 -2.80
C ARG A 126 -15.37 -3.45 -4.11
N ASP A 127 -15.16 -4.74 -4.28
CA ASP A 127 -15.59 -5.45 -5.48
C ASP A 127 -17.12 -5.45 -5.60
N VAL A 128 -17.81 -5.91 -4.55
CA VAL A 128 -19.28 -5.90 -4.47
C VAL A 128 -19.85 -4.51 -4.74
N VAL A 129 -19.28 -3.46 -4.13
CA VAL A 129 -19.74 -2.08 -4.36
C VAL A 129 -19.49 -1.62 -5.80
N GLN A 130 -18.41 -2.06 -6.43
CA GLN A 130 -18.11 -1.73 -7.82
C GLN A 130 -19.01 -2.48 -8.80
N ALA A 131 -19.28 -3.75 -8.54
CA ALA A 131 -20.25 -4.56 -9.26
C ALA A 131 -21.65 -3.95 -9.15
N GLU A 132 -22.07 -3.51 -7.94
CA GLU A 132 -23.36 -2.87 -7.71
C GLU A 132 -23.52 -1.59 -8.57
N ILE A 133 -22.46 -0.77 -8.65
CA ILE A 133 -22.45 0.44 -9.48
C ILE A 133 -22.52 0.07 -10.97
N HIS A 134 -21.73 -0.90 -11.41
CA HIS A 134 -21.74 -1.35 -12.80
C HIS A 134 -23.12 -1.90 -13.21
N ALA A 135 -23.71 -2.77 -12.38
CA ALA A 135 -25.06 -3.31 -12.57
C ALA A 135 -26.10 -2.18 -12.64
N ARG A 136 -26.00 -1.17 -11.77
CA ARG A 136 -26.88 0.00 -11.81
C ARG A 136 -26.75 0.80 -13.12
N GLU A 137 -25.54 1.03 -13.59
CA GLU A 137 -25.28 1.71 -14.86
C GLU A 137 -25.87 0.93 -16.05
N MET A 138 -25.69 -0.40 -16.04
CA MET A 138 -26.24 -1.31 -17.05
C MET A 138 -27.77 -1.32 -17.03
N LEU A 139 -28.38 -1.43 -15.85
CA LEU A 139 -29.83 -1.39 -15.67
C LEU A 139 -30.43 -0.07 -16.17
N GLN A 140 -29.80 1.06 -15.86
CA GLN A 140 -30.21 2.37 -16.36
C GLN A 140 -30.12 2.44 -17.89
N SER A 141 -29.06 1.89 -18.48
CA SER A 141 -28.89 1.83 -19.94
C SER A 141 -29.99 1.01 -20.61
N LYS A 142 -30.25 -0.20 -20.10
CA LYS A 142 -31.28 -1.11 -20.63
C LYS A 142 -32.69 -0.56 -20.47
N ARG A 143 -33.00 0.06 -19.33
CA ARG A 143 -34.29 0.74 -19.12
C ARG A 143 -34.50 1.93 -20.06
N LYS A 144 -33.44 2.65 -20.45
CA LYS A 144 -33.53 3.67 -21.51
C LYS A 144 -33.77 3.04 -22.88
N GLU A 145 -33.17 1.89 -23.17
CA GLU A 145 -33.41 1.16 -24.43
C GLU A 145 -34.87 0.70 -24.57
N LEU A 146 -35.51 0.26 -23.47
CA LEU A 146 -36.94 -0.14 -23.46
C LEU A 146 -37.92 1.01 -23.75
N GLN A 147 -37.50 2.26 -23.58
CA GLN A 147 -38.28 3.45 -23.89
C GLN A 147 -38.26 3.81 -25.38
N LEU A 148 -37.38 3.18 -26.16
CA LEU A 148 -37.32 3.37 -27.60
C LEU A 148 -38.39 2.54 -28.32
N ASP A 149 -38.71 2.94 -29.54
CA ASP A 149 -39.56 2.13 -30.43
C ASP A 149 -38.71 0.98 -31.00
N ILE A 150 -38.80 -0.16 -30.33
CA ILE A 150 -38.03 -1.38 -30.63
C ILE A 150 -38.95 -2.55 -30.97
N PRO A 151 -38.51 -3.48 -31.84
CA PRO A 151 -39.28 -4.68 -32.16
C PRO A 151 -39.63 -5.51 -30.92
N PRO A 152 -40.78 -6.22 -30.89
CA PRO A 152 -41.20 -7.02 -29.75
C PRO A 152 -40.18 -8.08 -29.31
N GLU A 153 -39.47 -8.70 -30.26
CA GLU A 153 -38.45 -9.72 -29.98
C GLU A 153 -37.27 -9.11 -29.20
N LYS A 154 -36.74 -7.98 -29.69
CA LYS A 154 -35.68 -7.22 -29.01
C LYS A 154 -36.12 -6.68 -27.65
N ARG A 155 -37.40 -6.29 -27.52
CA ARG A 155 -37.99 -5.89 -26.23
C ARG A 155 -37.93 -7.02 -25.22
N ALA A 156 -38.34 -8.24 -25.62
CA ALA A 156 -38.31 -9.41 -24.75
C ALA A 156 -36.86 -9.78 -24.33
N GLU A 157 -35.89 -9.68 -25.24
CA GLU A 157 -34.47 -9.87 -24.93
C GLU A 157 -33.98 -8.86 -23.87
N ILE A 158 -34.32 -7.59 -24.02
CA ILE A 158 -33.92 -6.55 -23.06
C ILE A 158 -34.63 -6.74 -21.71
N GLU A 159 -35.92 -7.10 -21.71
CA GLU A 159 -36.67 -7.39 -20.48
C GLU A 159 -36.07 -8.60 -19.73
N SER A 160 -35.64 -9.64 -20.46
CA SER A 160 -34.91 -10.78 -19.87
C SER A 160 -33.59 -10.32 -19.24
N ALA A 161 -32.78 -9.55 -19.98
CA ALA A 161 -31.52 -9.02 -19.48
C ALA A 161 -31.70 -8.09 -18.27
N VAL A 162 -32.79 -7.29 -18.23
CA VAL A 162 -33.15 -6.48 -17.06
C VAL A 162 -33.43 -7.37 -15.85
N GLY A 163 -34.21 -8.44 -16.02
CA GLY A 163 -34.48 -9.39 -14.93
C GLY A 163 -33.22 -10.08 -14.41
N GLU A 164 -32.29 -10.44 -15.30
CA GLU A 164 -30.98 -11.01 -14.92
C GLU A 164 -30.15 -10.03 -14.08
N ILE A 165 -30.06 -8.77 -14.52
CA ILE A 165 -29.31 -7.72 -13.80
C ILE A 165 -29.98 -7.40 -12.45
N GLU A 166 -31.31 -7.41 -12.38
CA GLU A 166 -32.04 -7.20 -11.11
C GLU A 166 -31.76 -8.32 -10.10
N ASN A 167 -31.72 -9.58 -10.56
CA ASN A 167 -31.33 -10.72 -9.71
C ASN A 167 -29.87 -10.62 -9.23
N GLU A 168 -28.94 -10.22 -10.11
CA GLU A 168 -27.54 -9.97 -9.73
C GLU A 168 -27.45 -8.86 -8.67
N PHE A 169 -28.22 -7.79 -8.82
CA PHE A 169 -28.26 -6.68 -7.88
C PHE A 169 -28.76 -7.09 -6.49
N GLU A 170 -29.79 -7.95 -6.40
CA GLU A 170 -30.25 -8.52 -5.13
C GLU A 170 -29.15 -9.37 -4.46
N GLY A 171 -28.46 -10.21 -5.22
CA GLY A 171 -27.34 -11.00 -4.71
C GLY A 171 -26.19 -10.14 -4.16
N LEU A 172 -25.88 -9.03 -4.82
CA LEU A 172 -24.85 -8.08 -4.37
C LEU A 172 -25.24 -7.36 -3.08
N ASP A 173 -26.52 -7.05 -2.88
CA ASP A 173 -27.01 -6.45 -1.62
C ASP A 173 -26.85 -7.42 -0.45
N ASP A 174 -27.22 -8.68 -0.62
CA ASP A 174 -27.03 -9.73 0.39
C ASP A 174 -25.55 -9.93 0.72
N ALA A 175 -24.69 -9.99 -0.31
CA ALA A 175 -23.24 -10.10 -0.15
C ALA A 175 -22.68 -8.91 0.64
N TYR A 176 -23.07 -7.67 0.30
CA TYR A 176 -22.65 -6.48 1.02
C TYR A 176 -23.02 -6.54 2.50
N HIS A 177 -24.26 -6.94 2.82
CA HIS A 177 -24.71 -7.04 4.21
C HIS A 177 -23.93 -8.11 4.99
N GLY A 178 -23.58 -9.23 4.34
CA GLY A 178 -22.70 -10.25 4.91
C GLY A 178 -21.32 -9.67 5.25
N LEU A 179 -20.67 -9.05 4.27
CA LEU A 179 -19.34 -8.45 4.41
C LEU A 179 -19.31 -7.35 5.48
N TYR A 180 -20.33 -6.49 5.52
CA TYR A 180 -20.44 -5.43 6.51
C TYR A 180 -20.48 -5.96 7.96
N ARG A 181 -21.21 -7.06 8.20
CA ARG A 181 -21.28 -7.71 9.53
C ARG A 181 -19.92 -8.30 9.92
N ILE A 182 -19.24 -8.96 8.98
CA ILE A 182 -17.91 -9.53 9.22
C ILE A 182 -16.90 -8.41 9.51
N LEU A 183 -16.97 -7.28 8.80
CA LEU A 183 -16.06 -6.16 8.99
C LEU A 183 -16.19 -5.60 10.40
N TRP A 184 -17.42 -5.41 10.86
CA TRP A 184 -17.69 -4.93 12.20
C TRP A 184 -17.09 -5.86 13.27
N GLN A 185 -17.29 -7.19 13.11
CA GLN A 185 -16.68 -8.18 14.01
C GLN A 185 -15.15 -8.12 13.97
N LEU A 186 -14.56 -8.03 12.79
CA LEU A 186 -13.12 -8.03 12.61
C LEU A 186 -12.47 -6.77 13.21
N GLN A 187 -13.10 -5.61 13.05
CA GLN A 187 -12.65 -4.36 13.65
C GLN A 187 -12.72 -4.39 15.18
N GLU A 188 -13.78 -4.97 15.75
CA GLU A 188 -13.92 -5.10 17.21
C GLU A 188 -12.84 -6.02 17.81
N HIS A 189 -12.43 -7.05 17.06
CA HIS A 189 -11.39 -7.99 17.46
C HIS A 189 -9.97 -7.60 17.00
N ALA A 190 -9.75 -6.33 16.65
CA ALA A 190 -8.42 -5.85 16.26
C ALA A 190 -7.36 -6.17 17.35
N PRO A 191 -6.23 -6.80 16.99
CA PRO A 191 -5.20 -7.19 17.94
C PRO A 191 -4.71 -6.02 18.79
N PRO A 192 -4.80 -6.11 20.13
CA PRO A 192 -4.48 -4.98 21.00
C PRO A 192 -3.00 -4.59 20.90
N GLY A 193 -2.71 -3.36 21.31
CA GLY A 193 -1.34 -2.85 21.36
C GLY A 193 -0.97 -2.00 20.14
N PRO A 194 0.32 -2.01 19.72
CA PRO A 194 0.83 -1.12 18.69
C PRO A 194 0.11 -1.27 17.34
N LEU A 195 -0.28 -2.50 16.97
CA LEU A 195 -1.00 -2.76 15.72
C LEU A 195 -2.35 -2.05 15.69
N ARG A 196 -3.24 -2.30 16.66
CA ARG A 196 -4.55 -1.63 16.69
C ARG A 196 -4.42 -0.11 16.72
N ARG A 197 -3.43 0.44 17.43
CA ARG A 197 -3.19 1.89 17.44
C ARG A 197 -2.78 2.41 16.07
N ALA A 198 -1.81 1.77 15.41
CA ALA A 198 -1.36 2.16 14.08
C ALA A 198 -2.49 2.05 13.06
N PHE A 199 -3.24 0.95 13.10
CA PHE A 199 -4.39 0.72 12.22
C PHE A 199 -5.46 1.81 12.39
N LEU A 200 -5.91 2.08 13.63
CA LEU A 200 -6.93 3.10 13.87
C LEU A 200 -6.46 4.52 13.51
N ASP A 201 -5.20 4.86 13.81
CA ASP A 201 -4.61 6.14 13.40
C ASP A 201 -4.56 6.25 11.87
N TRP A 202 -4.16 5.18 11.18
CA TRP A 202 -4.12 5.13 9.72
C TRP A 202 -5.50 5.27 9.10
N ARG A 203 -6.50 4.54 9.62
CA ARG A 203 -7.88 4.58 9.12
C ARG A 203 -8.63 5.85 9.49
N SER A 204 -8.09 6.70 10.36
CA SER A 204 -8.64 8.04 10.61
C SER A 204 -8.44 8.98 9.42
N ASN A 205 -7.47 8.69 8.54
CA ASN A 205 -7.31 9.39 7.27
C ASN A 205 -8.30 8.82 6.23
N PRO A 206 -9.27 9.59 5.72
CA PRO A 206 -10.21 9.10 4.71
C PRO A 206 -9.55 8.67 3.40
N ASP A 207 -8.33 9.16 3.14
CA ASP A 207 -7.57 8.90 1.91
C ASP A 207 -6.44 7.88 2.14
N TRP A 208 -6.51 7.06 3.20
CA TRP A 208 -5.50 6.03 3.52
C TRP A 208 -5.19 5.10 2.34
N TYR A 209 -6.19 4.80 1.52
CA TYR A 209 -6.06 3.90 0.37
C TYR A 209 -5.26 4.53 -0.78
N LEU A 210 -4.95 5.83 -0.73
CA LEU A 210 -4.20 6.55 -1.78
C LEU A 210 -2.69 6.55 -1.56
N SER A 211 -2.15 5.64 -0.75
CA SER A 211 -0.70 5.51 -0.57
C SER A 211 0.01 5.20 -1.89
N ASP A 212 1.28 5.62 -2.01
CA ASP A 212 2.03 5.51 -3.26
C ASP A 212 2.23 4.06 -3.69
N TRP A 213 2.39 3.15 -2.73
CA TRP A 213 2.45 1.73 -3.03
C TRP A 213 1.13 1.18 -3.59
N LEU A 214 -0.02 1.52 -2.99
CA LEU A 214 -1.33 1.05 -3.46
C LEU A 214 -1.71 1.63 -4.83
N ARG A 215 -1.34 2.88 -5.09
CA ARG A 215 -1.47 3.50 -6.43
C ARG A 215 -0.66 2.75 -7.48
N ARG A 216 0.58 2.40 -7.17
CA ARG A 216 1.46 1.62 -8.06
C ARG A 216 0.90 0.23 -8.31
N GLU A 217 0.40 -0.44 -7.29
CA GLU A 217 -0.20 -1.78 -7.42
C GLU A 217 -1.43 -1.75 -8.34
N CYS A 218 -2.33 -0.79 -8.12
CA CYS A 218 -3.47 -0.58 -9.01
C CYS A 218 -3.02 -0.29 -10.46
N ALA A 219 -1.93 0.47 -10.65
CA ALA A 219 -1.42 0.76 -11.99
C ALA A 219 -0.74 -0.44 -12.66
N SER A 220 0.03 -1.26 -11.92
CA SER A 220 0.71 -2.45 -12.46
C SER A 220 -0.26 -3.52 -12.92
N GLN A 221 -1.42 -3.62 -12.28
CA GLN A 221 -2.53 -4.48 -12.69
C GLN A 221 -3.35 -3.91 -13.86
N GLY A 222 -2.88 -2.81 -14.48
CA GLY A 222 -3.60 -2.15 -15.57
C GLY A 222 -4.89 -1.46 -15.12
N GLY A 223 -5.00 -1.10 -13.84
CA GLY A 223 -6.15 -0.44 -13.24
C GLY A 223 -6.21 1.07 -13.46
N CYS A 224 -7.21 1.71 -12.86
CA CYS A 224 -7.49 3.14 -12.99
C CYS A 224 -6.28 4.02 -12.62
N CYS A 225 -5.39 3.64 -11.69
CA CYS A 225 -4.27 4.52 -11.31
C CYS A 225 -3.20 4.67 -12.40
N GLY A 226 -3.10 3.71 -13.33
CA GLY A 226 -2.27 3.85 -14.53
C GLY A 226 -2.93 4.72 -15.60
N ARG A 227 -4.20 5.10 -15.40
CA ARG A 227 -4.99 5.92 -16.32
C ARG A 227 -5.34 7.23 -15.62
N SER A 228 -5.27 8.36 -16.30
CA SER A 228 -5.65 9.65 -15.69
C SER A 228 -7.17 9.83 -15.53
N CYS A 229 -7.94 8.75 -15.30
CA CYS A 229 -9.40 8.79 -15.19
C CYS A 229 -9.89 9.28 -13.81
N GLY A 230 -9.04 9.26 -12.78
CA GLY A 230 -9.34 9.77 -11.44
C GLY A 230 -10.41 8.97 -10.67
N CYS A 231 -10.79 7.77 -11.14
CA CYS A 231 -11.87 6.97 -10.55
C CYS A 231 -11.57 6.56 -9.10
N CYS A 232 -10.29 6.29 -8.79
CA CYS A 232 -9.86 5.87 -7.45
C CYS A 232 -9.81 7.03 -6.45
N GLU A 233 -9.57 8.27 -6.88
CA GLU A 233 -9.27 9.40 -5.98
C GLU A 233 -10.52 10.04 -5.35
N LYS A 234 -11.71 9.64 -5.79
CA LYS A 234 -12.98 10.20 -5.34
C LYS A 234 -13.90 9.12 -4.76
N PRO A 235 -14.82 9.49 -3.86
CA PRO A 235 -15.93 8.61 -3.51
C PRO A 235 -16.70 8.20 -4.77
N ARG A 236 -17.12 6.93 -4.81
CA ARG A 236 -18.08 6.41 -5.78
C ARG A 236 -19.49 6.87 -5.43
N ASP A 237 -20.37 6.85 -6.43
CA ASP A 237 -21.77 7.30 -6.29
C ASP A 237 -22.64 6.25 -5.57
N THR A 238 -22.43 6.13 -4.26
CA THR A 238 -23.13 5.21 -3.36
C THR A 238 -22.90 5.59 -1.89
N GLU A 239 -23.87 5.25 -1.04
CA GLU A 239 -23.83 5.44 0.42
C GLU A 239 -23.14 4.28 1.16
N ARG A 240 -22.75 3.22 0.43
CA ARG A 240 -22.07 2.04 0.99
C ARG A 240 -20.70 2.40 1.58
N LEU A 241 -20.28 1.68 2.62
CA LEU A 241 -19.02 1.94 3.32
C LEU A 241 -17.79 1.84 2.41
N PHE A 242 -17.79 0.89 1.46
CA PHE A 242 -16.67 0.64 0.54
C PHE A 242 -16.70 1.53 -0.71
N ASN A 243 -17.26 2.74 -0.61
CA ASN A 243 -17.35 3.67 -1.73
C ASN A 243 -16.00 4.32 -2.13
N ARG A 244 -14.92 4.05 -1.38
CA ARG A 244 -13.57 4.56 -1.63
C ARG A 244 -12.58 3.42 -1.80
N GLY A 245 -11.52 3.66 -2.57
CA GLY A 245 -10.46 2.68 -2.82
C GLY A 245 -10.16 2.44 -4.29
N HIS A 246 -9.10 1.68 -4.55
CA HIS A 246 -8.68 1.30 -5.89
C HIS A 246 -9.69 0.42 -6.62
N CYS A 247 -9.58 0.36 -7.94
CA CYS A 247 -10.44 -0.48 -8.76
C CYS A 247 -10.19 -1.95 -8.49
N THR A 248 -11.24 -2.75 -8.59
CA THR A 248 -11.19 -4.21 -8.70
C THR A 248 -11.55 -4.61 -10.14
N SER A 249 -11.63 -5.91 -10.42
CA SER A 249 -12.16 -6.45 -11.68
C SER A 249 -13.56 -5.92 -11.99
N ALA A 250 -14.42 -5.72 -10.99
CA ALA A 250 -15.78 -5.19 -11.14
C ALA A 250 -15.88 -3.68 -11.45
N CYS A 251 -14.75 -2.96 -11.59
CA CYS A 251 -14.79 -1.53 -11.87
C CYS A 251 -15.35 -1.24 -13.27
N SER A 252 -16.49 -0.55 -13.38
CA SER A 252 -17.10 -0.17 -14.67
C SER A 252 -16.11 0.54 -15.62
N CYS A 253 -15.23 1.42 -15.11
CA CYS A 253 -14.19 2.06 -15.93
C CYS A 253 -13.13 1.08 -16.46
N CYS A 254 -12.74 0.08 -15.66
CA CYS A 254 -11.83 -0.97 -16.11
C CYS A 254 -12.51 -1.90 -17.12
N ILE A 255 -13.74 -2.34 -16.84
CA ILE A 255 -14.55 -3.19 -17.74
C ILE A 255 -14.72 -2.53 -19.12
N GLN A 256 -15.02 -1.23 -19.16
CA GLN A 256 -15.12 -0.50 -20.44
C GLN A 256 -13.80 -0.42 -21.20
N THR A 257 -12.67 -0.48 -20.51
CA THR A 257 -11.33 -0.39 -21.12
C THR A 257 -10.86 -1.74 -21.63
N HIS A 258 -11.07 -2.81 -20.84
CA HIS A 258 -10.46 -4.12 -21.06
C HIS A 258 -11.45 -5.22 -21.45
N GLY A 259 -12.76 -4.94 -21.38
CA GLY A 259 -13.81 -5.96 -21.40
C GLY A 259 -14.09 -6.49 -19.99
N LYS A 260 -15.22 -7.21 -19.84
CA LYS A 260 -15.45 -8.03 -18.65
C LYS A 260 -14.53 -9.25 -18.77
N THR A 261 -13.78 -9.56 -17.73
CA THR A 261 -13.06 -10.83 -17.65
C THR A 261 -14.11 -11.92 -17.45
N ASP A 262 -14.21 -12.88 -18.38
CA ASP A 262 -15.11 -14.04 -18.29
C ASP A 262 -14.62 -15.09 -17.30
N ASP A 263 -13.61 -14.76 -16.50
CA ASP A 263 -12.96 -15.68 -15.59
C ASP A 263 -13.86 -15.82 -14.36
N ASP A 264 -14.30 -17.04 -14.05
CA ASP A 264 -14.90 -17.46 -12.78
C ASP A 264 -13.87 -17.37 -11.62
N SER A 265 -12.90 -16.46 -11.74
CA SER A 265 -11.67 -16.34 -10.95
C SER A 265 -11.86 -15.59 -9.64
N ASP A 266 -13.09 -15.20 -9.28
CA ASP A 266 -13.32 -14.57 -7.98
C ASP A 266 -12.80 -15.50 -6.88
N ASP A 267 -13.05 -16.82 -6.97
CA ASP A 267 -12.50 -17.82 -6.03
C ASP A 267 -10.96 -17.94 -6.12
N GLU A 268 -10.36 -17.81 -7.32
CA GLU A 268 -8.90 -17.91 -7.50
C GLU A 268 -8.13 -16.69 -6.97
N GLU A 269 -8.68 -15.48 -7.09
CA GLU A 269 -8.06 -14.24 -6.60
C GLU A 269 -8.03 -14.21 -5.05
N TRP A 270 -9.04 -14.81 -4.40
CA TRP A 270 -9.06 -15.02 -2.95
C TRP A 270 -8.12 -16.13 -2.50
N ASP A 271 -8.13 -17.28 -3.19
CA ASP A 271 -7.21 -18.39 -2.92
C ASP A 271 -5.74 -17.94 -3.04
N ASP A 272 -5.44 -16.99 -3.93
CA ASP A 272 -4.11 -16.43 -4.09
C ASP A 272 -3.72 -15.47 -2.96
N LEU A 273 -4.65 -14.65 -2.47
CA LEU A 273 -4.40 -13.87 -1.24
C LEU A 273 -4.12 -14.79 -0.06
N ASP A 274 -4.85 -15.90 0.07
CA ASP A 274 -4.61 -16.86 1.14
C ASP A 274 -3.21 -17.49 1.04
N LYS A 275 -2.80 -17.91 -0.16
CA LYS A 275 -1.44 -18.43 -0.41
C LYS A 275 -0.35 -17.40 -0.12
N PHE A 276 -0.55 -16.12 -0.44
CA PHE A 276 0.46 -15.08 -0.22
C PHE A 276 0.75 -14.81 1.25
N PHE A 277 -0.25 -14.92 2.13
CA PHE A 277 -0.07 -14.71 3.57
C PHE A 277 0.39 -15.97 4.32
N GLU A 278 0.21 -17.17 3.74
CA GLU A 278 0.79 -18.43 4.26
C GLU A 278 2.32 -18.47 4.13
N GLU A 279 2.85 -17.91 3.06
CA GLU A 279 4.29 -17.77 2.85
C GLU A 279 4.88 -16.67 3.75
N LYS A 280 5.43 -17.07 4.91
CA LYS A 280 6.00 -16.15 5.92
C LYS A 280 7.03 -15.14 5.39
N ASP A 281 7.69 -15.45 4.27
CA ASP A 281 8.69 -14.58 3.62
C ASP A 281 8.17 -13.85 2.38
N ASN A 282 6.87 -13.88 2.11
CA ASN A 282 6.30 -13.24 0.92
C ASN A 282 6.45 -11.71 1.00
N MET A 283 7.31 -11.19 0.13
CA MET A 283 7.62 -9.77 0.05
C MET A 283 6.38 -8.95 -0.32
N TYR A 284 5.53 -9.48 -1.19
CA TYR A 284 4.30 -8.81 -1.61
C TYR A 284 3.32 -8.67 -0.44
N ALA A 285 3.04 -9.75 0.30
CA ALA A 285 2.16 -9.72 1.48
C ALA A 285 2.66 -8.72 2.54
N ARG A 286 3.98 -8.65 2.76
CA ARG A 286 4.60 -7.67 3.67
C ARG A 286 4.38 -6.22 3.21
N ARG A 287 4.61 -5.94 1.92
CA ARG A 287 4.43 -4.61 1.34
C ARG A 287 2.96 -4.19 1.38
N LEU A 288 2.06 -5.11 1.06
CA LEU A 288 0.62 -4.93 1.14
C LEU A 288 0.19 -4.63 2.58
N CYS A 289 0.62 -5.41 3.56
CA CYS A 289 0.32 -5.19 4.98
C CYS A 289 0.81 -3.82 5.47
N ARG A 290 2.04 -3.40 5.10
CA ARG A 290 2.56 -2.06 5.45
C ARG A 290 1.69 -0.94 4.90
N ALA A 291 1.18 -1.07 3.68
CA ALA A 291 0.32 -0.06 3.08
C ALA A 291 -1.12 -0.09 3.63
N TYR A 292 -1.71 -1.27 3.77
CA TYR A 292 -3.12 -1.46 4.16
C TYR A 292 -3.38 -1.30 5.66
N ILE A 293 -2.50 -1.87 6.48
CA ILE A 293 -2.71 -2.00 7.92
C ILE A 293 -1.95 -0.91 8.67
N TRP A 294 -0.69 -0.66 8.30
CA TRP A 294 0.20 0.20 9.09
C TRP A 294 0.30 1.64 8.59
N GLY A 295 0.09 1.88 7.30
CA GLY A 295 0.37 3.18 6.67
C GLY A 295 1.86 3.54 6.76
N THR A 296 2.73 2.56 6.50
CA THR A 296 4.20 2.68 6.57
C THR A 296 4.87 2.17 5.28
N ASP A 297 4.25 2.39 4.14
CA ASP A 297 4.72 1.95 2.82
C ASP A 297 6.02 2.63 2.36
N VAL A 298 6.41 3.75 3.00
CA VAL A 298 7.77 4.33 2.86
C VAL A 298 8.88 3.30 3.13
N LEU A 299 8.62 2.29 3.95
CA LEU A 299 9.60 1.21 4.21
C LEU A 299 9.83 0.32 2.98
N ASN A 300 8.85 0.21 2.08
CA ASN A 300 9.00 -0.55 0.85
C ASN A 300 10.05 0.10 -0.04
N GLU A 301 10.03 1.44 -0.14
CA GLU A 301 11.00 2.21 -0.92
C GLU A 301 12.41 2.14 -0.32
N ILE A 302 12.51 2.24 1.01
CA ILE A 302 13.80 2.14 1.71
C ILE A 302 14.41 0.73 1.54
N GLU A 303 13.59 -0.32 1.53
CA GLU A 303 14.06 -1.69 1.26
C GLU A 303 14.50 -1.86 -0.20
N ASP A 304 13.72 -1.37 -1.16
CA ASP A 304 14.06 -1.40 -2.59
C ASP A 304 15.41 -0.72 -2.89
N GLU A 305 15.69 0.41 -2.25
CA GLU A 305 16.99 1.10 -2.36
C GLU A 305 18.17 0.27 -1.83
N GLY A 306 17.94 -0.54 -0.80
CA GLY A 306 18.95 -1.39 -0.19
C GLY A 306 19.20 -2.69 -0.97
N GLU A 307 18.18 -3.18 -1.69
CA GLU A 307 18.23 -4.41 -2.47
C GLU A 307 18.65 -4.19 -3.93
N PHE A 308 18.40 -3.01 -4.50
CA PHE A 308 18.74 -2.71 -5.89
C PHE A 308 20.24 -2.50 -6.10
N ASN A 309 20.93 -3.58 -6.46
CA ASN A 309 22.27 -3.51 -7.04
C ASN A 309 22.17 -3.32 -8.56
N LEU A 310 22.32 -2.07 -9.01
CA LEU A 310 22.30 -1.69 -10.43
C LEU A 310 23.28 -2.53 -11.28
N GLU A 311 24.45 -2.89 -10.75
CA GLU A 311 25.40 -3.72 -11.49
C GLU A 311 24.91 -5.16 -11.63
N ALA A 312 24.32 -5.73 -10.57
CA ALA A 312 23.75 -7.08 -10.62
C ALA A 312 22.55 -7.14 -11.58
N TRP A 313 21.68 -6.12 -11.56
CA TRP A 313 20.56 -6.00 -12.48
C TRP A 313 21.04 -5.86 -13.93
N LEU A 314 21.97 -4.93 -14.23
CA LEU A 314 22.53 -4.78 -15.58
C LEU A 314 23.21 -6.06 -16.08
N LEU A 315 23.85 -6.84 -15.20
CA LEU A 315 24.47 -8.11 -15.55
C LEU A 315 23.42 -9.19 -15.87
N ALA A 316 22.34 -9.24 -15.10
CA ALA A 316 21.21 -10.15 -15.34
C ALA A 316 20.46 -9.79 -16.62
N THR A 317 20.14 -8.51 -16.85
CA THR A 317 19.42 -8.07 -18.06
C THR A 317 20.26 -8.27 -19.32
N LYS A 318 21.59 -8.09 -19.27
CA LYS A 318 22.48 -8.44 -20.40
C LYS A 318 22.48 -9.93 -20.71
N LYS A 319 22.41 -10.80 -19.71
CA LYS A 319 22.28 -12.26 -19.92
C LYS A 319 20.93 -12.61 -20.54
N THR A 320 19.85 -11.99 -20.08
CA THR A 320 18.50 -12.26 -20.60
C THR A 320 18.31 -11.74 -22.03
N LEU A 321 18.81 -10.54 -22.34
CA LEU A 321 18.73 -9.98 -23.70
C LEU A 321 19.64 -10.71 -24.71
N ALA A 322 20.74 -11.31 -24.26
CA ALA A 322 21.60 -12.16 -25.10
C ALA A 322 21.01 -13.57 -25.34
N ALA A 323 19.92 -13.93 -24.66
CA ALA A 323 19.25 -15.22 -24.79
C ALA A 323 17.96 -15.17 -25.64
N ILE A 324 17.61 -13.99 -26.18
CA ILE A 324 16.52 -13.85 -27.15
C ILE A 324 17.10 -14.20 -28.53
N PRO A 325 16.66 -15.29 -29.19
CA PRO A 325 17.06 -15.58 -30.56
C PRO A 325 16.52 -14.49 -31.50
N ASP A 326 17.32 -14.10 -32.50
CA ASP A 326 16.96 -13.13 -33.54
C ASP A 326 15.63 -13.43 -34.24
#